data_AF-A0A1I0GUQ2-F1
#
_entry.id   AF-A0A1I0GUQ2-F1
#
_cell.length_a   1.000
_cell.length_b   1.000
_cell.length_c   1.000
_cell.angle_alpha   90.00
_cell.angle_beta   90.00
_cell.angle_gamma   90.00
#
_symmetry.space_group_name_H-M   'P 1'
#
loop_
_entity.id
_entity.type
_entity.pdbx_description
1 polymer ?
#
loop_
_entity_poly.entity_id
_entity_poly.type
_entity_poly.pdbx_seq_one_letter_code
_entity_poly.pdbx_strand_id
1 'polypeptide(L)'
;MLERHLQRRGPTINCINELTQPDIHYRLCAEDYPASFCLTMYLPGVYQLNQLGGSGSRLHVFPIKDFKQVNPLSLIYHKDKIFPSYTQDFMKLLREICDRYAAFPQP
;
A
#
# COMPACT_ATOMS: atom_id res chain seq x y z
N MET A 1 3.06 6.23 11.48
CA MET A 1 3.09 4.83 11.96
C MET A 1 4.51 4.27 11.90
N LEU A 2 5.09 4.23 10.69
CA LEU A 2 6.47 3.80 10.47
C LEU A 2 7.51 4.57 11.31
N GLU A 3 7.45 5.90 11.34
CA GLU A 3 8.42 6.70 12.09
C GLU A 3 8.45 6.35 13.59
N ARG A 4 7.29 6.24 14.24
CA ARG A 4 7.19 5.81 15.65
C ARG A 4 7.77 4.41 15.87
N HIS A 5 7.64 3.53 14.88
CA HIS A 5 8.20 2.18 14.94
C HIS A 5 9.73 2.19 14.87
N LEU A 6 10.29 3.04 14.02
CA LEU A 6 11.74 3.23 13.86
C LEU A 6 12.35 3.90 15.10
N GLN A 7 11.70 4.95 15.61
CA GLN A 7 12.11 5.66 16.83
C GLN A 7 12.24 4.72 18.04
N ARG A 8 11.33 3.75 18.18
CA ARG A 8 11.38 2.75 19.26
C ARG A 8 12.55 1.78 19.15
N ARG A 9 13.18 1.67 17.98
CA ARG A 9 14.23 0.68 17.69
C ARG A 9 15.61 1.29 17.49
N GLY A 10 15.69 2.60 17.27
CA GLY A 10 16.95 3.32 17.08
C GLY A 10 17.32 3.69 15.63
N PRO A 11 16.89 3.00 14.56
CA PRO A 11 17.20 3.44 13.21
C PRO A 11 16.60 4.82 12.88
N THR A 12 17.41 5.66 12.25
CA THR A 12 16.98 6.91 11.62
C THR A 12 17.03 6.76 10.12
N ILE A 13 15.97 7.16 9.42
CA ILE A 13 15.91 7.12 7.96
C ILE A 13 16.09 8.54 7.44
N ASN A 14 17.03 8.71 6.51
CA ASN A 14 17.12 9.93 5.73
C ASN A 14 16.06 9.89 4.63
N CYS A 15 14.88 10.47 4.90
CA CYS A 15 13.81 10.54 3.90
C CYS A 15 14.16 11.62 2.86
N ILE A 16 14.51 11.17 1.65
CA ILE A 16 14.88 12.06 0.53
C ILE A 16 13.63 12.65 -0.14
N ASN A 17 12.51 11.91 -0.13
CA ASN A 17 11.28 12.33 -0.79
C ASN A 17 10.04 11.67 -0.20
N GLU A 18 8.95 12.43 -0.15
CA GLU A 18 7.61 11.96 0.20
C GLU A 18 6.68 12.21 -0.98
N LEU A 19 6.25 11.13 -1.64
CA LEU A 19 5.33 11.19 -2.78
C LEU A 19 4.03 10.46 -2.45
N THR A 20 2.91 11.00 -2.92
CA THR A 20 1.58 10.40 -2.75
C THR A 20 1.24 9.39 -3.84
N GLN A 21 1.91 9.47 -4.99
CA GLN A 21 1.62 8.70 -6.20
C GLN A 21 2.46 7.41 -6.24
N PRO A 22 1.85 6.22 -6.04
CA PRO A 22 2.59 4.95 -5.92
C PRO A 22 3.28 4.52 -7.23
N ASP A 23 2.73 4.89 -8.38
CA ASP A 23 3.31 4.64 -9.71
C ASP A 23 4.69 5.30 -9.87
N ILE A 24 4.85 6.53 -9.35
CA ILE A 24 6.14 7.22 -9.37
C ILE A 24 7.16 6.51 -8.46
N HIS A 25 6.73 6.06 -7.28
CA HIS A 25 7.60 5.29 -6.38
C HIS A 25 8.14 4.03 -7.05
N TYR A 26 7.28 3.26 -7.72
CA TYR A 26 7.71 2.04 -8.40
C TYR A 26 8.72 2.33 -9.50
N ARG A 27 8.46 3.35 -10.31
CA ARG A 27 9.35 3.74 -11.40
C ARG A 27 10.72 4.14 -10.88
N LEU A 28 10.78 4.99 -9.86
CA LEU A 28 12.04 5.41 -9.27
C LEU A 28 12.81 4.23 -8.66
N CYS A 29 12.13 3.31 -7.96
CA CYS A 29 12.76 2.12 -7.40
C CYS A 29 13.28 1.16 -8.49
N ALA A 30 12.59 1.08 -9.63
CA ALA A 30 12.97 0.20 -10.74
C ALA A 30 14.18 0.74 -11.52
N GLU A 31 14.42 2.05 -11.44
CA GLU A 31 15.55 2.77 -12.02
C GLU A 31 16.69 2.93 -10.98
N ASP A 32 16.68 2.13 -9.91
CA ASP A 32 17.71 2.09 -8.85
C ASP A 32 17.97 3.42 -8.12
N TYR A 33 17.00 4.36 -8.09
CA TYR A 33 17.17 5.65 -7.43
C TYR A 33 16.96 5.59 -5.90
N PRO A 34 15.79 5.15 -5.37
CA PRO A 34 15.61 4.92 -3.92
C PRO A 34 15.12 3.51 -3.58
N ALA A 35 15.20 3.17 -2.29
CA ALA A 35 14.29 2.20 -1.69
C ALA A 35 13.05 2.93 -1.14
N SER A 36 11.86 2.36 -1.34
CA SER A 36 10.60 2.98 -0.92
C SER A 36 9.84 2.14 0.11
N PHE A 37 9.13 2.83 1.02
CA PHE A 37 8.17 2.23 1.93
C PHE A 37 6.77 2.35 1.35
N CYS A 38 6.06 1.23 1.24
CA CYS A 38 4.70 1.20 0.73
C CYS A 38 3.75 0.41 1.64
N LEU A 39 2.45 0.69 1.50
CA LEU A 39 1.40 -0.12 2.11
C LEU A 39 1.24 -1.45 1.35
N THR A 40 0.85 -2.52 2.04
CA THR A 40 0.67 -3.84 1.43
C THR A 40 -0.41 -3.88 0.34
N MET A 41 -1.38 -2.96 0.37
CA MET A 41 -2.39 -2.81 -0.69
C MET A 41 -1.80 -2.45 -2.07
N TYR A 42 -0.55 -2.00 -2.13
CA TYR A 42 0.16 -1.63 -3.35
C TYR A 42 0.89 -2.80 -4.01
N LEU A 43 1.08 -3.92 -3.30
CA LEU A 43 1.80 -5.09 -3.79
C LEU A 43 1.23 -5.73 -5.06
N PRO A 44 -0.09 -5.80 -5.29
CA PRO A 44 -0.62 -6.29 -6.55
C PRO A 44 -0.12 -5.49 -7.76
N GLY A 45 0.02 -4.18 -7.62
CA GLY A 45 0.55 -3.31 -8.67
C GLY A 45 2.03 -3.54 -8.93
N VAL A 46 2.82 -3.75 -7.87
CA VAL A 46 4.25 -4.13 -7.99
C VAL A 46 4.39 -5.49 -8.68
N TYR A 47 3.55 -6.46 -8.32
CA TYR A 47 3.53 -7.78 -8.95
C TYR A 47 3.21 -7.66 -10.44
N GLN A 48 2.16 -6.92 -10.79
CA GLN A 48 1.80 -6.68 -12.19
C GLN A 48 2.93 -5.99 -12.97
N LEU A 49 3.58 -4.99 -12.38
CA LEU A 49 4.69 -4.28 -13.01
C LEU A 49 5.87 -5.23 -13.29
N ASN A 50 6.22 -6.09 -12.32
CA ASN A 50 7.27 -7.09 -12.48
C ASN A 50 6.96 -8.13 -13.57
N GLN A 51 5.68 -8.40 -13.85
CA GLN A 51 5.27 -9.30 -14.93
C GLN A 51 5.30 -8.62 -16.31
N LEU A 52 5.14 -7.29 -16.36
CA LEU A 52 5.16 -6.50 -17.59
C LEU A 52 6.57 -6.02 -17.96
N GLY A 53 7.42 -5.75 -16.97
CA GLY A 53 8.81 -5.34 -17.18
C GLY A 53 9.68 -6.49 -17.67
N GLY A 54 10.56 -6.24 -18.64
CA GLY A 54 11.61 -7.17 -19.04
C GLY A 54 12.58 -7.47 -17.89
N SER A 55 13.55 -8.37 -18.11
CA SER A 55 14.41 -8.95 -17.07
C SER A 55 15.34 -7.99 -16.31
N GLY A 56 15.37 -6.69 -16.67
CA GLY A 56 16.36 -5.73 -16.15
C GLY A 56 16.03 -5.04 -14.83
N SER A 57 14.75 -4.86 -14.48
CA SER A 57 14.34 -3.92 -13.41
C SER A 57 13.24 -4.48 -12.51
N ARG A 58 13.45 -5.68 -11.98
CA ARG A 58 12.48 -6.33 -11.08
C ARG A 58 12.52 -5.69 -9.70
N LEU A 59 11.37 -5.22 -9.23
CA LEU A 59 11.20 -4.71 -7.88
C LEU A 59 11.13 -5.85 -6.87
N HIS A 60 12.01 -5.80 -5.87
CA HIS A 60 12.01 -6.69 -4.73
C HIS A 60 11.30 -6.04 -3.54
N VAL A 61 10.43 -6.79 -2.87
CA VAL A 61 9.67 -6.31 -1.71
C VAL A 61 10.00 -7.17 -0.51
N PHE A 62 10.22 -6.53 0.63
CA PHE A 62 10.57 -7.19 1.89
C PHE A 62 9.65 -6.69 3.01
N PRO A 63 9.24 -7.57 3.94
CA PRO A 63 8.49 -7.14 5.11
C PRO A 63 9.41 -6.36 6.07
N ILE A 64 8.83 -5.35 6.73
CA ILE A 64 9.53 -4.62 7.78
C ILE A 64 9.53 -5.49 9.04
N LYS A 65 10.71 -5.84 9.53
CA LYS A 65 10.89 -6.69 10.71
C LYS A 65 9.98 -6.23 11.86
N ASP A 66 9.22 -7.16 12.43
CA ASP A 66 8.36 -6.97 13.60
C ASP A 66 7.40 -5.75 13.51
N PHE A 67 7.02 -5.31 12.31
CA PHE A 67 6.05 -4.22 12.08
C PHE A 67 4.66 -4.79 11.83
N LYS A 68 3.79 -4.73 12.84
CA LYS A 68 2.42 -5.27 12.78
C LYS A 68 1.33 -4.20 12.68
N GLN A 69 1.70 -2.92 12.53
CA GLN A 69 0.72 -1.86 12.42
C GLN A 69 0.04 -1.90 11.06
N VAL A 70 -1.28 -1.81 11.06
CA VAL A 70 -2.10 -1.78 9.85
C VAL A 70 -2.63 -0.37 9.61
N ASN A 71 -2.76 0.01 8.34
CA ASN A 71 -3.43 1.25 7.95
C ASN A 71 -4.95 1.03 8.02
N PRO A 72 -5.69 1.69 8.91
CA PRO A 72 -7.14 1.55 8.97
C PRO A 72 -7.78 2.20 7.76
N LEU A 73 -8.59 1.44 7.01
CA LEU A 73 -9.45 1.95 5.97
C LEU A 73 -10.89 1.94 6.48
N SER A 74 -11.60 3.04 6.32
CA SER A 74 -12.97 3.19 6.83
C SER A 74 -13.88 3.83 5.80
N LEU A 75 -15.07 3.27 5.64
CA LEU A 75 -16.13 3.88 4.84
C LEU A 75 -16.95 4.81 5.76
N ILE A 76 -16.89 6.11 5.48
CA ILE A 76 -17.51 7.15 6.31
C ILE A 76 -18.64 7.80 5.53
N TYR A 77 -19.77 7.99 6.19
CA TYR A 77 -20.92 8.71 5.66
C TYR A 77 -21.61 9.50 6.75
N HIS A 78 -22.33 10.55 6.34
CA HIS A 78 -23.12 11.35 7.27
C HIS A 78 -24.29 10.53 7.82
N LYS A 79 -24.55 10.61 9.12
CA LYS A 79 -25.60 9.84 9.81
C LYS A 79 -26.98 10.03 9.18
N ASP A 80 -27.28 11.25 8.71
CA ASP A 80 -28.58 11.62 8.13
C ASP A 80 -28.61 11.46 6.61
N LYS A 81 -27.59 10.81 6.01
CA LYS A 81 -27.56 10.60 4.56
C LYS A 81 -28.48 9.45 4.18
N ILE A 82 -29.51 9.76 3.42
CA ILE A 82 -30.38 8.75 2.81
C ILE A 82 -29.70 8.22 1.57
N PHE A 83 -29.47 6.91 1.54
CA PHE A 83 -28.86 6.22 0.42
C PHE A 83 -29.91 5.47 -0.40
N PRO A 84 -29.83 5.52 -1.75
CA PRO A 84 -30.57 4.61 -2.61
C PRO A 84 -30.21 3.15 -2.32
N SER A 85 -31.13 2.22 -2.62
CA SER A 85 -30.96 0.78 -2.36
C SER A 85 -29.65 0.21 -2.90
N TYR A 86 -29.27 0.59 -4.14
CA TYR A 86 -28.03 0.14 -4.78
C TYR A 86 -26.76 0.52 -4.02
N THR A 87 -26.83 1.51 -3.11
CA THR A 87 -25.66 1.91 -2.34
C THR A 87 -25.24 0.81 -1.39
N GLN A 88 -26.18 0.05 -0.83
CA GLN A 88 -25.84 -1.07 0.06
C GLN A 88 -25.06 -2.15 -0.70
N ASP A 89 -25.48 -2.44 -1.94
CA ASP A 89 -24.77 -3.36 -2.82
C ASP A 89 -23.37 -2.85 -3.16
N PHE A 90 -23.24 -1.54 -3.44
CA PHE A 90 -21.94 -0.91 -3.68
C PHE A 90 -21.02 -0.97 -2.45
N MET A 91 -21.55 -0.71 -1.24
CA MET A 91 -20.79 -0.81 0.01
C MET A 91 -20.30 -2.24 0.25
N LYS A 92 -21.13 -3.24 -0.06
CA LYS A 92 -20.75 -4.65 0.02
C LYS A 92 -19.63 -4.98 -0.96
N LEU A 93 -19.77 -4.56 -2.22
CA LEU A 93 -18.75 -4.75 -3.25
C LEU A 93 -17.41 -4.10 -2.86
N LEU A 94 -17.43 -2.89 -2.31
CA LEU A 94 -16.23 -2.21 -1.84
C LEU A 94 -15.51 -3.01 -0.76
N ARG A 95 -16.24 -3.55 0.22
CA ARG A 95 -15.65 -4.40 1.28
C ARG A 95 -15.00 -5.66 0.68
N GLU A 96 -15.71 -6.35 -0.21
CA GLU A 96 -15.18 -7.54 -0.89
C GLU A 96 -13.92 -7.24 -1.72
N ILE A 97 -13.81 -6.06 -2.32
CA ILE A 97 -12.58 -5.62 -3.00
C ILE A 97 -11.48 -5.38 -1.96
N CYS A 98 -11.74 -4.60 -0.92
CA CYS A 98 -10.76 -4.29 0.12
C CYS A 98 -10.23 -5.55 0.82
N ASP A 99 -11.09 -6.53 1.11
CA ASP A 99 -10.71 -7.80 1.74
C ASP A 99 -9.75 -8.61 0.86
N ARG A 100 -9.93 -8.59 -0.46
CA ARG A 100 -9.00 -9.22 -1.41
C ARG A 100 -7.62 -8.59 -1.38
N TYR A 101 -7.54 -7.26 -1.29
CA TYR A 101 -6.26 -6.56 -1.16
C TYR A 101 -5.60 -6.81 0.21
N ALA A 102 -6.40 -6.89 1.28
CA ALA A 102 -5.90 -7.21 2.61
C ALA A 102 -5.34 -8.64 2.71
N ALA A 103 -5.95 -9.58 1.99
CA ALA A 103 -5.52 -10.99 1.91
C ALA A 103 -4.43 -11.25 0.87
N PHE A 104 -3.94 -10.22 0.16
CA PHE A 104 -2.89 -10.41 -0.85
C PHE A 104 -1.62 -10.99 -0.20
N PRO A 105 -0.97 -12.02 -0.80
CA PRO A 105 0.20 -12.65 -0.22
C PRO A 105 1.29 -11.64 0.10
N GLN A 106 1.73 -11.64 1.36
CA GLN A 106 2.86 -10.83 1.81
C GLN A 106 4.15 -11.65 1.65
N PRO A 107 5.24 -11.04 1.18
CA PRO A 107 6.55 -11.70 1.08
C PRO A 107 7.16 -12.05 2.43
#